data_AF-D2EBJ3-F1
#
_entry.id   AF-D2EBJ3-F1
#
_cell.length_a   1.000
_cell.length_b   1.000
_cell.length_c   1.000
_cell.angle_alpha   90.00
_cell.angle_beta   90.00
_cell.angle_gamma   90.00
#
_symmetry.space_group_name_H-M   'P 1'
#
loop_
_entity.id
_entity.type
_entity.pdbx_description
1 polymer ?
#
loop_
_entity_poly.entity_id
_entity_poly.type
_entity_poly.pdbx_seq_one_letter_code
_entity_poly.pdbx_strand_id
1 'polypeptide(L)'
;GEGLESWRGFYQSIRPTQMGLSLNIDMSSTAFIEPLPVIDFVTQLLNRDVTSRPLSDSDRVKIKKALRGVKVEVTHRGNMRRKYRISGLTSQATRELTFPVDERGTMKSVVEYFYETYGFEIQHTQWPCLQVGNQQRPNYLPMEV
;
A
#
# COMPACT_ATOMS: atom_id res chain seq x y z
N GLY A 1 -1.01 -4.32 -16.76
CA GLY A 1 -2.47 -4.42 -16.55
C GLY A 1 -2.73 -5.01 -15.19
N GLU A 2 -3.88 -4.71 -14.55
CA GLU A 2 -4.17 -5.06 -13.15
C GLU A 2 -3.16 -4.49 -12.13
N GLY A 3 -2.64 -3.28 -12.37
CA GLY A 3 -1.59 -2.68 -11.53
C GLY A 3 -0.21 -3.32 -11.63
N LEU A 4 0.01 -4.20 -12.62
CA LEU A 4 1.31 -4.80 -12.93
C LEU A 4 1.91 -4.23 -14.23
N GLU A 5 3.20 -3.95 -14.19
CA GLU A 5 4.03 -3.55 -15.34
C GLU A 5 5.14 -4.58 -15.59
N SER A 6 5.51 -4.77 -16.86
CA SER A 6 6.60 -5.68 -17.24
C SER A 6 7.90 -4.90 -17.32
N TRP A 7 8.87 -5.26 -16.48
CA TRP A 7 10.23 -4.74 -16.59
C TRP A 7 11.10 -5.76 -17.31
N ARG A 8 11.80 -5.29 -18.33
CA ARG A 8 12.82 -6.06 -19.03
C ARG A 8 14.17 -5.81 -18.36
N GLY A 9 14.91 -6.88 -18.13
CA GLY A 9 16.27 -6.85 -17.60
C GLY A 9 17.11 -7.93 -18.25
N PHE A 10 18.24 -8.22 -17.63
CA PHE A 10 19.09 -9.33 -18.03
C PHE A 10 19.59 -10.05 -16.78
N TYR A 11 19.63 -11.37 -16.86
CA TYR A 11 20.39 -12.19 -15.93
C TYR A 11 21.86 -12.15 -16.34
N GLN A 12 22.77 -11.99 -15.37
CA GLN A 12 24.22 -12.05 -15.62
C GLN A 12 24.91 -12.97 -14.61
N SER A 13 25.83 -13.80 -15.10
CA SER A 13 26.71 -14.60 -14.25
C SER A 13 28.08 -14.83 -14.90
N ILE A 14 29.14 -14.84 -14.09
CA ILE A 14 30.48 -15.24 -14.53
C ILE A 14 30.65 -16.72 -14.20
N ARG A 15 31.04 -17.52 -15.19
CA ARG A 15 31.27 -18.97 -15.03
C ARG A 15 32.69 -19.35 -15.42
N PRO A 16 33.43 -20.06 -14.56
CA PRO A 16 34.70 -20.64 -14.95
C PRO A 16 34.47 -21.78 -15.96
N THR A 17 35.25 -21.78 -17.03
CA THR A 17 35.25 -22.83 -18.06
C THR A 17 36.68 -23.28 -18.33
N GLN A 18 36.85 -24.40 -19.05
CA GLN A 18 38.17 -24.88 -19.45
C GLN A 18 38.94 -23.87 -20.32
N MET A 19 38.24 -22.95 -20.99
CA MET A 19 38.82 -21.90 -21.84
C MET A 19 38.99 -20.55 -21.10
N GLY A 20 38.80 -20.54 -19.77
CA GLY A 20 38.84 -19.33 -18.94
C GLY A 20 37.46 -18.87 -18.47
N LEU A 21 37.38 -17.64 -17.97
CA LEU A 21 36.13 -17.07 -17.47
C LEU A 21 35.22 -16.71 -18.64
N SER A 22 33.95 -17.12 -18.54
CA SER A 22 32.89 -16.77 -19.49
C SER A 22 31.81 -15.95 -18.81
N LEU A 23 31.30 -14.93 -19.50
CA LEU A 23 30.14 -14.15 -19.07
C LEU A 23 28.89 -14.72 -19.74
N ASN A 24 27.95 -15.21 -18.94
CA ASN A 24 26.63 -15.64 -19.38
C ASN A 24 25.65 -14.48 -19.15
N ILE A 25 25.02 -14.01 -20.23
CA ILE A 25 23.97 -12.98 -20.21
C ILE A 25 22.74 -13.55 -20.89
N ASP A 26 21.59 -13.42 -20.25
CA ASP A 26 20.31 -13.87 -20.81
C ASP A 26 19.23 -12.81 -20.59
N MET A 27 18.37 -12.60 -21.58
CA MET A 27 17.27 -11.62 -21.49
C MET A 27 16.19 -12.13 -20.53
N SER A 28 15.75 -11.27 -19.60
CA SER A 28 14.72 -11.61 -18.63
C SER A 28 13.60 -10.58 -18.58
N SER A 29 12.40 -11.01 -18.21
CA SER A 29 11.24 -10.14 -17.97
C SER A 29 10.58 -10.56 -16.67
N THR A 30 10.26 -9.60 -15.81
CA THR A 30 9.55 -9.84 -14.55
C THR A 30 8.44 -8.81 -14.37
N ALA A 31 7.36 -9.20 -13.71
CA ALA A 31 6.26 -8.31 -13.38
C ALA A 31 6.60 -7.51 -12.11
N PHE A 32 6.45 -6.20 -12.17
CA PHE A 32 6.49 -5.30 -11.02
C PHE A 32 5.11 -4.68 -10.79
N ILE A 33 4.86 -4.26 -9.56
CA ILE A 33 3.68 -3.45 -9.26
C ILE A 33 3.99 -2.03 -9.74
N GLU A 34 3.14 -1.51 -10.62
CA GLU A 34 3.25 -0.15 -11.13
C GLU A 34 3.09 0.84 -9.96
N PRO A 35 3.94 1.88 -9.86
CA PRO A 35 3.83 2.87 -8.81
C PRO A 35 2.56 3.71 -8.99
N LEU A 36 1.48 3.29 -8.33
CA LEU A 36 0.15 3.89 -8.42
C LEU A 36 -0.39 4.27 -7.04
N PRO A 37 -1.23 5.31 -6.93
CA PRO A 37 -2.03 5.55 -5.74
C PRO A 37 -2.86 4.33 -5.36
N VAL A 38 -3.01 4.05 -4.06
CA VAL A 38 -3.70 2.84 -3.59
C VAL A 38 -5.18 2.84 -4.02
N ILE A 39 -5.82 4.00 -4.06
CA ILE A 39 -7.20 4.15 -4.55
C ILE A 39 -7.30 3.74 -6.03
N ASP A 40 -6.37 4.18 -6.87
CA ASP A 40 -6.35 3.85 -8.29
C ASP A 40 -6.11 2.35 -8.49
N PHE A 41 -5.18 1.77 -7.72
CA PHE A 41 -4.96 0.33 -7.71
C PHE A 41 -6.23 -0.45 -7.34
N VAL A 42 -6.96 -0.02 -6.32
CA VAL A 42 -8.23 -0.66 -5.93
C VAL A 42 -9.30 -0.51 -7.00
N THR A 43 -9.38 0.66 -7.64
CA THR A 43 -10.28 0.94 -8.76
C THR A 43 -10.02 -0.02 -9.92
N GLN A 44 -8.74 -0.21 -10.30
CA GLN A 44 -8.33 -1.16 -11.32
C GLN A 44 -8.62 -2.61 -10.92
N LEU A 45 -8.31 -2.99 -9.67
CA LEU A 45 -8.53 -4.34 -9.15
C LEU A 45 -10.01 -4.75 -9.17
N LEU A 46 -10.90 -3.82 -8.84
CA LEU A 46 -12.34 -4.07 -8.81
C LEU A 46 -13.03 -3.82 -10.16
N ASN A 47 -12.29 -3.29 -11.14
CA ASN A 47 -12.75 -2.95 -12.49
C ASN A 47 -14.06 -2.15 -12.48
N ARG A 48 -14.16 -1.18 -11.57
CA ARG A 48 -15.32 -0.29 -11.45
C ARG A 48 -14.92 1.00 -10.72
N ASP A 49 -15.73 2.03 -10.90
CA ASP A 49 -15.61 3.22 -10.06
C ASP A 49 -16.07 2.90 -8.63
N VAL A 50 -15.12 3.02 -7.71
CA VAL A 50 -15.23 2.72 -6.28
C VAL A 50 -15.45 3.98 -5.45
N THR A 51 -15.32 5.15 -6.06
CA THR A 51 -15.56 6.44 -5.37
C THR A 51 -17.05 6.70 -5.19
N SER A 52 -17.88 6.23 -6.13
CA SER A 52 -19.33 6.43 -6.14
C SER A 52 -20.13 5.41 -5.33
N ARG A 53 -19.53 4.29 -4.90
CA ARG A 53 -20.24 3.23 -4.15
C ARG A 53 -19.40 2.67 -2.99
N PRO A 54 -20.01 2.38 -1.83
CA PRO A 54 -19.31 1.72 -0.72
C PRO A 54 -18.73 0.35 -1.12
N LEU A 55 -17.61 -0.02 -0.49
CA LEU A 55 -17.00 -1.34 -0.67
C LEU A 55 -17.83 -2.42 0.03
N SER A 56 -18.19 -3.49 -0.69
CA SER A 56 -18.81 -4.68 -0.09
C SER A 56 -17.77 -5.51 0.67
N ASP A 57 -18.20 -6.41 1.55
CA ASP A 57 -17.27 -7.32 2.22
C ASP A 57 -16.49 -8.21 1.24
N SER A 58 -17.10 -8.58 0.11
CA SER A 58 -16.43 -9.32 -0.95
C SER A 58 -15.29 -8.50 -1.58
N ASP A 59 -15.51 -7.20 -1.79
CA ASP A 59 -14.50 -6.27 -2.30
C ASP A 59 -13.35 -6.15 -1.28
N ARG A 60 -13.69 -6.01 -0.01
CA ARG A 60 -12.70 -5.87 1.07
C ARG A 60 -11.80 -7.09 1.20
N VAL A 61 -12.35 -8.30 1.04
CA VAL A 61 -11.56 -9.54 1.03
C VAL A 61 -10.62 -9.58 -0.17
N LYS A 62 -11.09 -9.19 -1.37
CA LYS A 62 -10.24 -9.10 -2.58
C LYS A 62 -9.11 -8.08 -2.39
N ILE A 63 -9.42 -6.87 -1.95
CA ILE A 63 -8.44 -5.80 -1.71
C ILE A 63 -7.42 -6.25 -0.65
N LYS A 64 -7.88 -6.82 0.47
CA LYS A 64 -6.98 -7.31 1.53
C LYS A 64 -6.02 -8.36 1.01
N LYS A 65 -6.48 -9.29 0.15
CA LYS A 65 -5.62 -10.31 -0.46
C LYS A 65 -4.59 -9.69 -1.40
N ALA A 66 -4.99 -8.73 -2.23
CA ALA A 66 -4.12 -8.09 -3.21
C ALA A 66 -3.05 -7.21 -2.56
N LEU A 67 -3.40 -6.45 -1.51
CA LEU A 67 -2.49 -5.49 -0.88
C LEU A 67 -1.59 -6.09 0.21
N ARG A 68 -1.90 -7.27 0.74
CA ARG A 68 -1.12 -7.86 1.84
C ARG A 68 0.34 -8.08 1.41
N GLY A 69 1.26 -7.46 2.15
CA GLY A 69 2.70 -7.55 1.89
C GLY A 69 3.23 -6.55 0.86
N VAL A 70 2.36 -5.80 0.19
CA VAL A 70 2.79 -4.71 -0.70
C VAL A 70 3.44 -3.60 0.13
N LYS A 71 4.50 -2.99 -0.42
CA LYS A 71 5.12 -1.80 0.16
C LYS A 71 4.44 -0.56 -0.40
N VAL A 72 3.99 0.34 0.46
CA VAL A 72 3.40 1.63 0.10
C VAL A 72 4.26 2.76 0.66
N GLU A 73 4.20 3.89 -0.02
CA GLU A 73 4.87 5.12 0.37
C GLU A 73 3.82 6.16 0.75
N VAL A 74 4.02 6.85 1.87
CA VAL A 74 3.10 7.89 2.31
C VAL A 74 3.45 9.27 1.74
N THR A 75 2.41 10.08 1.51
CA THR A 75 2.47 11.38 0.84
C THR A 75 2.02 12.54 1.74
N HIS A 76 1.31 12.28 2.84
CA HIS A 76 0.78 13.30 3.76
C HIS A 76 1.83 14.06 4.61
N ARG A 77 3.12 13.71 4.52
CA ARG A 77 4.21 14.31 5.33
C ARG A 77 5.10 15.28 4.55
N GLY A 78 4.56 15.91 3.51
CA GLY A 78 5.29 16.81 2.63
C GLY A 78 6.44 16.08 1.91
N ASN A 79 7.68 16.49 2.19
CA ASN A 79 8.87 15.92 1.53
C ASN A 79 9.30 14.56 2.10
N MET A 80 8.78 14.14 3.26
CA MET A 80 9.20 12.90 3.91
C MET A 80 8.43 11.70 3.37
N ARG A 81 9.05 10.96 2.45
CA ARG A 81 8.49 9.77 1.77
C ARG A 81 8.80 8.48 2.52
N ARG A 82 8.08 8.21 3.61
CA ARG A 82 8.28 6.98 4.41
C ARG A 82 7.56 5.79 3.78
N LYS A 83 8.24 4.63 3.76
CA LYS A 83 7.68 3.38 3.22
C LYS A 83 7.23 2.44 4.33
N TYR A 84 6.10 1.77 4.10
CA TYR A 84 5.51 0.80 5.01
C TYR A 84 5.12 -0.47 4.26
N ARG A 85 5.12 -1.62 4.95
CA ARG A 85 4.57 -2.87 4.41
C ARG A 85 3.16 -3.08 4.97
N ILE A 86 2.20 -3.31 4.09
CA ILE A 86 0.80 -3.55 4.47
C ILE A 86 0.69 -4.93 5.12
N SER A 87 0.10 -4.96 6.32
CA SER A 87 -0.24 -6.20 7.02
C SER A 87 -1.70 -6.62 6.81
N GLY A 88 -2.59 -5.64 6.61
CA GLY A 88 -4.02 -5.88 6.41
C GLY A 88 -4.83 -4.60 6.15
N LEU A 89 -6.14 -4.74 6.28
CA LEU A 89 -7.11 -3.64 6.20
C LEU A 89 -7.94 -3.62 7.48
N THR A 90 -8.40 -2.44 7.88
CA THR A 90 -9.29 -2.29 9.03
C THR A 90 -10.68 -2.85 8.75
N SER A 91 -11.34 -3.34 9.81
CA SER A 91 -12.74 -3.81 9.78
C SER A 91 -13.74 -2.65 9.73
N GLN A 92 -13.36 -1.47 10.23
CA GLN A 92 -14.18 -0.26 10.26
C GLN A 92 -13.73 0.74 9.18
N ALA A 93 -14.64 1.65 8.83
CA ALA A 93 -14.34 2.81 7.97
C ALA A 93 -13.44 3.83 8.69
N THR A 94 -12.69 4.62 7.92
CA THR A 94 -11.76 5.64 8.45
C THR A 94 -12.44 6.64 9.38
N ARG A 95 -13.69 7.06 9.08
CA ARG A 95 -14.48 7.97 9.93
C ARG A 95 -14.81 7.43 11.32
N GLU A 96 -14.93 6.10 11.45
CA GLU A 96 -15.32 5.43 12.70
C GLU A 96 -14.10 4.90 13.47
N LEU A 97 -12.92 4.93 12.84
CA LEU A 97 -11.72 4.32 13.38
C LEU A 97 -11.01 5.26 14.35
N THR A 98 -10.90 4.81 15.60
CA THR A 98 -10.15 5.49 16.65
C THR A 98 -8.92 4.69 17.07
N PHE A 99 -7.87 5.38 17.50
CA PHE A 99 -6.64 4.76 17.98
C PHE A 99 -6.00 5.58 19.11
N PRO A 100 -5.22 4.93 20.00
CA PRO A 100 -4.47 5.64 21.02
C PRO A 100 -3.30 6.38 20.36
N VAL A 101 -3.27 7.71 20.52
CA VAL A 101 -2.25 8.58 19.91
C VAL A 101 -0.97 8.63 20.74
N ASP A 102 -1.08 8.42 22.05
CA ASP A 102 0.02 8.49 23.01
C ASP A 102 0.00 7.31 24.00
N GLU A 103 1.05 7.22 24.82
CA GLU A 103 1.16 6.20 25.87
C GLU A 103 0.24 6.45 27.06
N ARG A 104 -0.39 7.64 27.14
CA ARG A 104 -1.38 7.98 28.16
C ARG A 104 -2.77 7.42 27.81
N GLY A 105 -2.92 6.90 26.59
CA GLY A 105 -4.17 6.30 26.12
C GLY A 105 -5.15 7.32 25.55
N THR A 106 -4.71 8.51 25.18
CA THR A 106 -5.57 9.51 24.54
C THR A 106 -6.07 8.97 23.20
N MET A 107 -7.37 8.68 23.14
CA MET A 107 -8.01 8.16 21.93
C MET A 107 -8.35 9.31 20.99
N LYS A 108 -8.08 9.12 19.69
CA LYS A 108 -8.45 10.06 18.64
C LYS A 108 -8.92 9.32 17.41
N SER A 109 -9.81 9.92 16.64
CA SER A 109 -10.16 9.37 15.33
C SER A 109 -9.00 9.55 14.35
N VAL A 110 -8.93 8.68 13.34
CA VAL A 110 -7.96 8.85 12.24
C VAL A 110 -8.19 10.16 11.50
N VAL A 111 -9.44 10.56 11.30
CA VAL A 111 -9.78 11.81 10.61
C VAL A 111 -9.26 13.03 11.37
N GLU A 112 -9.57 13.15 12.66
CA GLU A 112 -9.09 14.26 13.51
C GLU A 112 -7.56 14.27 13.60
N TYR A 113 -6.93 13.11 13.73
CA TYR A 113 -5.48 13.02 13.81
C TYR A 113 -4.80 13.58 12.55
N PHE A 114 -5.27 13.19 11.37
CA PHE A 114 -4.68 13.64 10.10
C PHE A 114 -4.93 15.13 9.85
N TYR A 115 -6.12 15.62 10.18
CA TYR A 115 -6.45 17.03 10.05
C TYR A 115 -5.59 17.89 11.00
N GLU A 116 -5.54 17.57 12.29
CA GLU A 116 -4.83 18.40 13.27
C GLU A 116 -3.30 18.27 13.16
N THR A 117 -2.78 17.08 12.85
CA THR A 117 -1.32 16.84 12.84
C THR A 117 -0.69 17.24 11.51
N TYR A 118 -1.41 17.08 10.40
CA TYR A 118 -0.87 17.26 9.05
C TYR A 118 -1.61 18.30 8.21
N GLY A 119 -2.72 18.86 8.70
CA GLY A 119 -3.59 19.72 7.88
C GLY A 119 -4.22 18.98 6.71
N PHE A 120 -4.31 17.65 6.79
CA PHE A 120 -4.78 16.80 5.69
C PHE A 120 -6.25 16.42 5.90
N GLU A 121 -7.12 16.88 4.99
CA GLU A 121 -8.55 16.59 5.04
C GLU A 121 -8.87 15.31 4.25
N ILE A 122 -9.30 14.28 4.99
CA ILE A 122 -9.58 12.99 4.39
C ILE A 122 -10.89 13.02 3.60
N GLN A 123 -10.85 12.68 2.31
CA GLN A 123 -12.02 12.72 1.43
C GLN A 123 -12.81 11.40 1.47
N HIS A 124 -12.11 10.27 1.37
CA HIS A 124 -12.72 8.94 1.29
C HIS A 124 -12.93 8.31 2.68
N THR A 125 -13.61 9.03 3.58
CA THR A 125 -13.76 8.63 4.99
C THR A 125 -14.55 7.33 5.22
N GLN A 126 -15.35 6.90 4.24
CA GLN A 126 -16.11 5.64 4.23
C GLN A 126 -15.25 4.41 3.91
N TRP A 127 -14.02 4.61 3.43
CA TRP A 127 -13.11 3.52 3.09
C TRP A 127 -12.40 2.96 4.34
N PRO A 128 -11.93 1.70 4.32
CA PRO A 128 -11.09 1.20 5.39
C PRO A 128 -9.68 1.78 5.30
N CYS A 129 -8.96 1.83 6.42
CA CYS A 129 -7.55 2.15 6.45
C CYS A 129 -6.70 0.91 6.12
N LEU A 130 -5.51 1.17 5.57
CA LEU A 130 -4.41 0.21 5.53
C LEU A 130 -3.85 0.03 6.95
N GLN A 131 -3.71 -1.22 7.37
CA GLN A 131 -2.98 -1.56 8.58
C GLN A 131 -1.52 -1.81 8.21
N VAL A 132 -0.61 -1.10 8.88
CA VAL A 132 0.84 -1.22 8.71
C VAL A 132 1.55 -1.29 10.05
N GLY A 133 2.84 -1.65 10.04
CA GLY A 133 3.65 -1.70 11.26
C GLY A 133 3.47 -3.01 12.05
N ASN A 134 3.62 -2.92 13.37
CA ASN A 134 3.60 -4.08 14.26
C ASN A 134 2.15 -4.50 14.58
N GLN A 135 1.89 -5.80 14.69
CA GLN A 135 0.57 -6.31 15.12
C GLN A 135 0.18 -5.85 16.53
N GLN A 136 1.15 -5.65 17.43
CA GLN A 136 0.89 -5.20 18.81
C GLN A 136 0.59 -3.70 18.91
N ARG A 137 1.11 -2.90 17.97
CA ARG A 137 0.88 -1.45 17.85
C ARG A 137 0.68 -1.11 16.37
N PRO A 138 -0.51 -1.39 15.83
CA PRO A 138 -0.79 -1.15 14.42
C PRO A 138 -0.85 0.35 14.14
N ASN A 139 -0.32 0.74 12.99
CA ASN A 139 -0.52 2.08 12.44
C ASN A 139 -1.61 2.00 11.37
N TYR A 140 -2.47 3.02 11.32
CA TYR A 140 -3.57 3.12 10.36
C TYR A 140 -3.28 4.23 9.35
N LEU A 141 -3.27 3.88 8.08
CA LEU A 141 -3.09 4.82 6.98
C LEU A 141 -4.36 4.84 6.12
N PRO A 142 -5.03 6.00 5.95
CA PRO A 142 -6.04 6.18 4.91
C PRO A 142 -5.49 5.77 3.53
N MET A 143 -6.32 5.24 2.62
CA MET A 143 -5.83 4.78 1.31
C MET A 143 -5.42 5.91 0.35
N GLU A 144 -5.81 7.15 0.67
CA GLU A 144 -5.47 8.36 -0.10
C GLU A 144 -4.15 9.01 0.31
N VAL A 145 -3.44 8.48 1.31
CA VAL A 145 -2.21 9.08 1.86
C VAL A 145 -0.96 8.22 1.73
#